data_AF-A0A0B0ECT2-F1
#
_entry.id   AF-A0A0B0ECT2-F1
#
_cell.length_a   1.000
_cell.length_b   1.000
_cell.length_c   1.000
_cell.angle_alpha   90.00
_cell.angle_beta   90.00
_cell.angle_gamma   90.00
#
_symmetry.space_group_name_H-M   'P 1'
#
loop_
_entity.id
_entity.type
_entity.pdbx_description
1 polymer ?
#
loop_
_entity_poly.entity_id
_entity_poly.type
_entity_poly.pdbx_seq_one_letter_code
_entity_poly.pdbx_strand_id
1 'polypeptide(L)' 'MLVIENVPVITCSHCGESYLTAETLHEIERIKLYRNNFARKRPVAVADFA' A
#
# COMPACT_ATOMS: atom_id res chain seq x y z
N MET A 1 1.53 -9.04 -9.59
CA MET A 1 1.52 -7.66 -9.07
C MET A 1 0.41 -7.55 -8.03
N LEU A 2 0.67 -6.92 -6.88
CA LEU A 2 -0.32 -6.66 -5.83
C LEU A 2 -0.38 -5.15 -5.62
N VAL A 3 -1.58 -4.59 -5.64
CA VAL A 3 -1.84 -3.18 -5.36
C VAL A 3 -2.69 -3.14 -4.09
N ILE A 4 -2.24 -2.40 -3.09
CA ILE A 4 -2.97 -2.18 -1.84
C ILE A 4 -3.49 -0.74 -1.88
N GLU A 5 -4.80 -0.59 -1.93
CA GLU A 5 -5.46 0.71 -2.01
C GLU A 5 -5.80 1.23 -0.61
N ASN A 6 -5.96 2.56 -0.48
CA ASN A 6 -6.40 3.22 0.75
C ASN A 6 -5.52 2.94 1.97
N VAL A 7 -4.20 2.83 1.77
CA VAL A 7 -3.25 2.74 2.89
C VAL A 7 -3.24 4.08 3.64
N PRO A 8 -3.51 4.10 4.96
CA PRO A 8 -3.45 5.33 5.74
C PRO A 8 -2.01 5.83 5.85
N VAL A 9 -1.81 7.10 5.52
CA VAL A 9 -0.51 7.78 5.57
C VAL A 9 -0.61 8.99 6.48
N ILE A 10 0.42 9.19 7.31
CA ILE A 10 0.56 10.38 8.13
C ILE A 10 1.59 11.28 7.46
N THR A 11 1.19 12.50 7.09
CA THR A 11 2.11 13.50 6.54
C THR A 11 2.57 14.43 7.65
N CYS A 12 3.88 14.57 7.82
CA CYS A 12 4.45 15.53 8.75
C CYS A 12 4.22 16.96 8.25
N SER A 13 3.54 17.79 9.04
CA SER A 13 3.24 19.19 8.68
C SER A 13 4.48 20.09 8.62
N HIS A 14 5.62 19.65 9.17
CA HIS A 14 6.85 20.43 9.23
C HIS A 14 7.76 20.22 8.00
N CYS A 15 7.90 18.98 7.52
CA CYS A 15 8.79 18.66 6.38
C CYS A 15 8.07 18.07 5.15
N GLY A 16 6.79 17.69 5.27
CA GLY A 16 6.02 17.06 4.20
C GLY A 16 6.32 15.56 4.00
N GLU A 17 7.18 14.97 4.83
CA GLU A 17 7.47 13.53 4.75
C GLU A 17 6.24 12.70 5.11
N SER A 18 6.08 11.59 4.40
CA SER A 18 4.99 10.64 4.57
C SER A 18 5.46 9.43 5.37
N TYR A 19 4.76 9.15 6.46
CA TYR A 19 5.05 8.04 7.37
C TYR A 19 3.87 7.09 7.46
N LEU A 20 4.17 5.83 7.80
CA LEU A 20 3.19 4.82 8.14
C LEU A 20 3.33 4.46 9.61
N THR A 21 2.20 4.16 10.27
CA THR A 21 2.25 3.66 11.65
C THR A 21 2.76 2.22 11.68
N ALA A 22 3.23 1.78 12.86
CA ALA A 22 3.62 0.39 13.05
C ALA A 22 2.44 -0.57 12.78
N GLU A 23 1.22 -0.21 13.19
CA GLU A 23 0.00 -0.99 12.93
C GLU A 23 -0.26 -1.14 11.42
N THR A 24 -0.17 -0.03 10.66
CA THR A 24 -0.34 -0.05 9.20
C THR A 24 0.70 -0.95 8.53
N LEU A 25 1.96 -0.88 8.96
CA LEU A 25 3.03 -1.74 8.43
C LEU A 25 2.77 -3.22 8.71
N HIS A 26 2.34 -3.58 9.93
CA HIS A 26 1.99 -4.97 10.26
C HIS A 26 0.84 -5.50 9.40
N GLU A 27 -0.18 -4.67 9.15
CA GLU A 27 -1.31 -5.07 8.31
C GLU A 27 -0.92 -5.25 6.85
N ILE A 28 -0.03 -4.39 6.33
CA ILE A 28 0.55 -4.56 4.99
C ILE A 28 1.29 -5.90 4.90
N GLU A 29 2.09 -6.26 5.91
CA GLU A 29 2.79 -7.55 5.93
C GLU A 29 1.82 -8.73 6.01
N ARG A 30 0.72 -8.62 6.78
CA ARG A 30 -0.35 -9.63 6.82
C ARG A 30 -0.99 -9.82 5.44
N ILE A 31 -1.28 -8.73 4.73
CA ILE A 31 -1.86 -8.75 3.39
C ILE A 31 -0.87 -9.38 2.38
N LYS A 32 0.41 -9.02 2.45
CA LYS A 32 1.46 -9.61 1.60
C LYS A 32 1.58 -11.12 1.81
N LEU A 33 1.60 -11.57 3.07
CA LEU A 33 1.73 -12.98 3.44
C LEU A 33 0.54 -13.80 2.92
N TYR A 34 -0.67 -13.28 3.05
CA TYR A 34 -1.91 -13.97 2.65
C TYR A 34 -2.55 -13.36 1.40
N ARG A 35 -1.73 -12.94 0.42
CA ARG A 35 -2.19 -12.19 -0.76
C ARG A 35 -3.35 -12.85 -1.51
N ASN A 36 -3.42 -14.18 -1.56
CA ASN A 36 -4.46 -14.91 -2.29
C ASN A 36 -5.83 -14.83 -1.59
N ASN A 37 -5.86 -14.58 -0.28
CA ASN A 37 -7.08 -14.46 0.51
C ASN A 37 -7.67 -13.05 0.40
N PHE A 38 -6.80 -12.03 0.26
CA PHE A 38 -7.20 -10.63 0.24
C PHE A 38 -7.32 -10.02 -1.16
N ALA A 39 -6.51 -10.46 -2.13
CA ALA A 39 -6.47 -9.85 -3.44
C ALA A 39 -7.63 -10.30 -4.34
N ARG A 40 -8.22 -9.34 -5.06
CA ARG A 40 -9.17 -9.60 -6.15
C ARG A 40 -8.49 -9.31 -7.49
N LYS A 41 -8.70 -10.18 -8.49
CA LYS A 41 -8.18 -9.96 -9.84
C LYS A 41 -8.94 -8.81 -10.50
N ARG A 42 -8.22 -7.77 -10.93
CA ARG A 42 -8.76 -6.67 -11.72
C ARG A 42 -7.67 -6.09 -12.64
N PRO A 43 -8.03 -5.53 -13.81
CA PRO A 43 -7.10 -4.76 -14.62
C PRO A 43 -6.59 -3.54 -13.83
N VAL A 44 -5.29 -3.24 -13.96
CA VAL A 44 -4.68 -2.05 -13.37
C VAL A 44 -3.88 -1.36 -14.48
N ALA A 45 -4.13 -0.07 -14.67
CA ALA A 45 -3.32 0.74 -15.59
C ALA A 45 -1.90 0.86 -15.03
N VAL A 46 -0.90 0.60 -15.87
CA VAL A 46 0.52 0.71 -15.52
C VAL A 46 1.13 1.76 -16.42
N ALA A 47 1.92 2.67 -15.84
CA ALA A 47 2.64 3.67 -16.62
C ALA A 47 3.80 3.02 -17.37
N ASP A 48 3.98 3.40 -18.63
CA ASP A 48 5.16 3.09 -19.44
C ASP A 48 6.14 4.27 -19.34
N PHE A 49 7.43 4.00 -19.16
CA PHE A 49 8.47 5.02 -19.11
C PHE A 49 9.41 4.83 -20.30
N ALA A 50 9.38 5.78 -21.23
CA ALA A 50 10.11 5.77 -22.50
C ALA A 50 11.22 6.84 -22.52
#